data_AF-A0A1I2XQN0-F1
#
_entry.id   AF-A0A1I2XQN0-F1
#
_cell.length_a   1.000
_cell.length_b   1.000
_cell.length_c   1.000
_cell.angle_alpha   90.00
_cell.angle_beta   90.00
_cell.angle_gamma   90.00
#
_symmetry.space_group_name_H-M   'P 1'
#
loop_
_entity.id
_entity.type
_entity.pdbx_description
1 polymer ?
#
loop_
_entity_poly.entity_id
_entity_poly.type
_entity_poly.pdbx_seq_one_letter_code
_entity_poly.pdbx_strand_id
1 'polypeptide(L)'
;MWKVIVCDGNAAEQEQLIDLARQCLQGKEAQVTGCADWPELDGIVRQALPDAVIVAQDGVEGLNTITSARNLARRILWFSDMDFRVQAYRLCVPFFCQKPVSCQKMEQAISRLINTSPKTGNS
;
A
#
# COMPACT_ATOMS: atom_id res chain seq x y z
N MET A 1 5.74 14.96 6.55
CA MET A 1 4.90 13.86 7.06
C MET A 1 4.41 12.96 5.93
N TRP A 2 4.81 11.69 5.93
CA TRP A 2 4.33 10.64 5.02
C TRP A 2 2.90 10.23 5.35
N LYS A 3 2.04 10.02 4.36
CA LYS A 3 0.68 9.51 4.51
C LYS A 3 0.56 8.14 3.87
N VAL A 4 0.37 7.12 4.70
CA VAL A 4 0.21 5.72 4.27
C VAL A 4 -1.18 5.23 4.65
N ILE A 5 -1.88 4.64 3.69
CA ILE A 5 -3.20 4.04 3.92
C ILE A 5 -3.07 2.52 3.79
N VAL A 6 -3.61 1.76 4.73
CA VAL A 6 -3.74 0.30 4.66
C VAL A 6 -5.18 -0.02 4.29
N CYS A 7 -5.38 -0.71 3.17
CA CYS A 7 -6.67 -1.14 2.66
C CYS A 7 -6.79 -2.65 2.81
N ASP A 8 -7.57 -3.08 3.82
CA ASP A 8 -7.86 -4.48 4.12
C ASP A 8 -9.22 -4.57 4.83
N GLY A 9 -10.09 -5.49 4.37
CA GLY A 9 -11.43 -5.69 4.93
C GLY A 9 -11.44 -6.51 6.22
N ASN A 10 -10.35 -7.20 6.54
CA ASN A 10 -10.15 -7.88 7.81
C ASN A 10 -9.52 -6.92 8.83
N ALA A 11 -10.31 -6.48 9.81
CA ALA A 11 -9.88 -5.51 10.81
C ALA A 11 -8.63 -5.96 11.60
N ALA A 12 -8.51 -7.25 11.92
CA ALA A 12 -7.38 -7.77 12.68
C ALA A 12 -6.08 -7.77 11.86
N GLU A 13 -6.17 -8.17 10.58
CA GLU A 13 -5.02 -8.10 9.67
C GLU A 13 -4.66 -6.65 9.35
N GLN A 14 -5.66 -5.79 9.15
CA GLN A 14 -5.46 -4.36 8.92
C GLN A 14 -4.66 -3.72 10.09
N GLU A 15 -5.04 -4.00 11.33
CA GLU A 15 -4.34 -3.49 12.52
C GLU A 15 -2.88 -3.99 12.55
N GLN A 16 -2.64 -5.28 12.31
CA GLN A 16 -1.30 -5.85 12.23
C GLN A 16 -0.44 -5.18 11.13
N LEU A 17 -1.01 -4.94 9.95
CA LEU A 17 -0.32 -4.30 8.84
C LEU A 17 -0.01 -2.83 9.12
N ILE A 18 -0.92 -2.13 9.80
CA ILE A 18 -0.70 -0.75 10.25
C ILE A 18 0.49 -0.70 11.21
N ASP A 19 0.56 -1.61 12.19
CA ASP A 19 1.67 -1.65 13.15
C ASP A 19 3.00 -2.02 12.49
N LEU A 20 3.00 -2.98 11.56
CA LEU A 20 4.18 -3.30 10.75
C LEU A 20 4.65 -2.10 9.92
N ALA A 21 3.74 -1.38 9.25
CA ALA A 21 4.08 -0.21 8.46
C ALA A 21 4.63 0.93 9.35
N ARG A 22 4.05 1.15 10.54
CA ARG A 22 4.57 2.11 11.53
C ARG A 22 5.97 1.74 11.99
N GLN A 23 6.23 0.45 12.27
CA GLN A 23 7.55 -0.03 12.64
C GLN A 23 8.58 0.26 11.54
N CYS A 24 8.25 0.00 10.28
CA CYS A 24 9.13 0.26 9.13
C CYS A 24 9.39 1.75 8.87
N LEU A 25 8.50 2.62 9.34
CA LEU A 25 8.58 4.08 9.19
C LEU A 25 9.12 4.77 10.45
N GLN A 26 9.58 4.02 11.46
CA GLN A 26 10.21 4.59 12.65
C GLN A 26 11.35 5.54 12.27
N GLY A 27 11.37 6.70 12.93
CA GLY A 27 12.32 7.78 12.62
C GLY A 27 11.91 8.69 11.46
N LYS A 28 10.76 8.45 10.81
CA LYS A 28 10.14 9.37 9.85
C LYS A 28 8.85 9.94 10.44
N GLU A 29 8.56 11.20 10.16
CA GLU A 29 7.21 11.72 10.39
C GLU A 29 6.24 11.03 9.44
N ALA A 30 5.42 10.10 9.96
CA ALA A 30 4.48 9.31 9.17
C ALA A 30 3.14 9.14 9.89
N GLN A 31 2.05 9.24 9.13
CA GLN A 31 0.69 8.91 9.53
C GLN A 31 0.28 7.63 8.77
N VAL A 32 -0.11 6.61 9.52
CA VAL A 32 -0.61 5.34 8.99
C VAL A 32 -2.04 5.11 9.46
N THR A 33 -2.98 5.00 8.53
CA THR A 33 -4.43 4.84 8.76
C THR A 33 -4.98 3.63 7.99
N GLY A 34 -6.11 3.08 8.45
CA GLY A 34 -6.81 1.98 7.80
C GLY A 34 -8.05 2.40 7.00
N CYS A 35 -8.46 1.57 6.06
CA CYS A 35 -9.76 1.59 5.37
C CYS A 35 -10.13 0.17 4.94
N ALA A 36 -11.43 -0.17 4.95
CA ALA A 36 -11.89 -1.52 4.67
C ALA A 36 -11.89 -1.87 3.18
N ASP A 37 -12.17 -0.89 2.33
CA ASP A 37 -12.47 -1.11 0.92
C ASP A 37 -12.18 0.10 0.03
N TRP A 38 -12.48 -0.07 -1.28
CA TRP A 38 -12.33 1.00 -2.26
C TRP A 38 -13.20 2.25 -1.96
N PRO A 39 -14.51 2.14 -1.65
CA PRO A 39 -15.31 3.30 -1.25
C PRO A 39 -14.70 4.14 -0.13
N GLU A 40 -14.22 3.53 0.94
CA GLU A 40 -13.55 4.25 2.02
C GLU A 40 -12.23 4.87 1.55
N LEU A 41 -11.42 4.12 0.79
CA LEU A 41 -10.17 4.61 0.21
C LEU A 41 -10.39 5.82 -0.69
N ASP A 42 -11.40 5.79 -1.58
CA ASP A 42 -11.78 6.91 -2.45
C ASP A 42 -12.16 8.14 -1.63
N GLY A 43 -12.94 7.95 -0.56
CA GLY A 43 -13.30 9.01 0.38
C GLY A 43 -12.09 9.70 1.01
N ILE A 44 -11.05 8.93 1.39
CA ILE A 44 -9.80 9.46 1.94
C ILE A 44 -8.98 10.17 0.86
N VAL A 45 -8.84 9.55 -0.31
CA VAL A 45 -8.02 10.05 -1.43
C VAL A 45 -8.56 11.37 -1.98
N ARG A 46 -9.89 11.56 -1.95
CA ARG A 46 -10.53 12.83 -2.30
C ARG A 46 -10.18 13.98 -1.37
N GLN A 47 -9.86 13.70 -0.11
CA GLN A 47 -9.46 14.72 0.86
C GLN A 47 -7.98 15.06 0.72
N ALA A 48 -7.12 14.04 0.57
CA ALA A 48 -5.70 14.23 0.33
C ALA A 48 -5.09 13.00 -0.34
N LEU A 49 -4.22 13.24 -1.34
CA LEU A 49 -3.50 12.17 -2.01
C LEU A 49 -2.48 11.51 -1.05
N PRO A 50 -2.51 10.17 -0.87
CA PRO A 50 -1.53 9.48 -0.03
C PRO A 50 -0.17 9.33 -0.72
N ASP A 51 0.89 9.18 0.08
CA ASP A 51 2.22 8.83 -0.42
C ASP A 51 2.30 7.36 -0.80
N ALA A 52 1.61 6.49 -0.06
CA ALA A 52 1.53 5.06 -0.30
C ALA A 52 0.15 4.50 0.07
N VAL A 53 -0.27 3.47 -0.66
CA VAL A 53 -1.43 2.64 -0.29
C VAL A 53 -0.99 1.20 -0.22
N ILE A 54 -1.10 0.57 0.94
CA ILE A 54 -0.90 -0.87 1.12
C ILE A 54 -2.25 -1.53 0.89
N VAL A 55 -2.41 -2.27 -0.20
CA VAL A 55 -3.61 -3.08 -0.45
C VAL A 55 -3.29 -4.49 -0.04
N ALA A 56 -4.05 -5.04 0.90
CA ALA A 56 -3.87 -6.40 1.37
C ALA A 56 -5.15 -7.24 1.29
N GLN A 57 -6.26 -6.73 0.78
CA GLN A 57 -7.50 -7.50 0.69
C GLN A 57 -7.35 -8.86 -0.01
N ASP A 58 -8.02 -9.88 0.54
CA ASP A 58 -8.03 -11.25 0.01
C ASP A 58 -8.88 -11.39 -1.26
N GLY A 59 -8.64 -12.46 -1.99
CA GLY A 59 -9.49 -12.81 -3.12
C GLY A 59 -9.35 -11.81 -4.27
N VAL A 60 -10.46 -11.62 -4.98
CA VAL A 60 -10.53 -10.64 -6.08
C VAL A 60 -10.73 -9.21 -5.59
N GLU A 61 -11.00 -9.00 -4.30
CA GLU A 61 -11.27 -7.65 -3.75
C GLU A 61 -10.06 -6.73 -3.88
N GLY A 62 -8.85 -7.24 -3.61
CA GLY A 62 -7.62 -6.47 -3.85
C GLY A 62 -7.46 -6.05 -5.32
N LEU A 63 -7.83 -6.92 -6.26
CA LEU A 63 -7.81 -6.58 -7.70
C LEU A 63 -8.88 -5.54 -8.05
N ASN A 64 -10.09 -5.66 -7.48
CA ASN A 64 -11.18 -4.69 -7.67
C ASN A 64 -10.76 -3.30 -7.16
N THR A 65 -10.14 -3.23 -5.99
CA THR A 65 -9.64 -1.98 -5.41
C THR A 65 -8.55 -1.36 -6.28
N ILE A 66 -7.57 -2.13 -6.75
CA ILE A 66 -6.46 -1.60 -7.55
C ILE A 66 -6.91 -1.15 -8.94
N THR A 67 -7.82 -1.89 -9.57
CA THR A 67 -8.39 -1.53 -10.87
C THR A 67 -9.25 -0.26 -10.77
N SER A 68 -9.97 -0.07 -9.66
CA SER A 68 -10.73 1.14 -9.37
C SER A 68 -9.82 2.32 -9.01
N ALA A 69 -8.78 2.09 -8.21
CA ALA A 69 -7.77 3.05 -7.77
C ALA A 69 -6.64 3.28 -8.79
N ARG A 70 -6.92 3.18 -10.11
CA ARG A 70 -5.89 3.19 -11.16
C ARG A 70 -5.02 4.45 -11.14
N ASN A 71 -5.57 5.59 -10.74
CA ASN A 71 -4.83 6.85 -10.55
C ASN A 71 -3.76 6.76 -9.45
N LEU A 72 -3.89 5.81 -8.53
CA LEU A 72 -2.94 5.54 -7.45
C LEU A 72 -1.96 4.41 -7.77
N ALA A 73 -2.04 3.76 -8.94
CA ALA A 73 -1.30 2.52 -9.23
C ALA A 73 0.21 2.58 -8.87
N ARG A 74 0.88 3.71 -9.15
CA ARG A 74 2.31 3.91 -8.86
C ARG A 74 2.64 4.11 -7.37
N ARG A 75 1.63 4.18 -6.52
CA ARG A 75 1.70 4.36 -5.05
C ARG A 75 1.22 3.11 -4.30
N ILE A 76 0.76 2.08 -5.00
CA ILE A 76 0.18 0.88 -4.40
C ILE A 76 1.26 -0.15 -4.09
N LEU A 77 1.27 -0.66 -2.87
CA LEU A 77 2.03 -1.84 -2.44
C LEU A 77 1.02 -2.97 -2.26
N TRP A 78 1.04 -3.97 -3.14
CA TRP A 78 0.01 -4.99 -3.15
C TRP A 78 0.45 -6.30 -2.50
N PHE A 79 -0.28 -6.73 -1.48
CA PHE A 79 -0.21 -8.05 -0.88
C PHE A 79 -1.51 -8.82 -1.15
N SER A 80 -1.41 -10.11 -1.46
CA SER A 80 -2.61 -10.94 -1.70
C SER A 80 -2.36 -12.40 -1.33
N ASP A 81 -3.40 -13.11 -0.94
CA ASP A 81 -3.45 -14.56 -0.76
C ASP A 81 -3.29 -15.32 -2.09
N MET A 82 -3.67 -14.72 -3.22
CA MET A 82 -3.55 -15.30 -4.56
C MET A 82 -2.36 -14.77 -5.37
N ASP A 83 -1.98 -15.47 -6.44
CA ASP A 83 -0.91 -15.02 -7.35
C ASP A 83 -1.45 -14.11 -8.45
N PHE A 84 -1.27 -12.80 -8.25
CA PHE A 84 -1.61 -11.75 -9.21
C PHE A 84 -0.38 -11.08 -9.84
N ARG A 85 0.80 -11.73 -9.83
CA ARG A 85 2.05 -11.11 -10.32
C ARG A 85 1.93 -10.52 -11.74
N VAL A 86 1.27 -11.24 -12.65
CA VAL A 86 1.08 -10.78 -14.04
C VAL A 86 0.17 -9.55 -14.10
N GLN A 87 -0.89 -9.52 -13.30
CA GLN A 87 -1.83 -8.42 -13.20
C GLN A 87 -1.17 -7.20 -12.57
N ALA A 88 -0.41 -7.38 -11.48
CA ALA A 88 0.37 -6.33 -10.84
C ALA A 88 1.35 -5.67 -11.81
N TYR A 89 2.05 -6.48 -12.63
CA TYR A 89 2.92 -5.98 -13.70
C TYR A 89 2.14 -5.15 -14.73
N ARG A 90 1.01 -5.66 -15.24
CA ARG A 90 0.16 -4.95 -16.22
C ARG A 90 -0.43 -3.65 -15.69
N LEU A 91 -0.73 -3.61 -14.40
CA LEU A 91 -1.27 -2.43 -13.71
C LEU A 91 -0.17 -1.45 -13.27
N CYS A 92 1.11 -1.75 -13.54
CA CYS A 92 2.25 -0.93 -13.17
C CYS A 92 2.34 -0.63 -11.65
N VAL A 93 1.91 -1.60 -10.83
CA VAL A 93 2.03 -1.52 -9.37
C VAL A 93 3.52 -1.70 -9.01
N PRO A 94 4.11 -0.81 -8.18
CA PRO A 94 5.56 -0.82 -7.90
C PRO A 94 6.03 -2.03 -7.10
N PHE A 95 5.12 -2.71 -6.40
CA PHE A 95 5.44 -3.88 -5.59
C PHE A 95 4.25 -4.84 -5.49
N PHE A 96 4.53 -6.14 -5.63
CA PHE A 96 3.59 -7.21 -5.35
C PHE A 96 4.27 -8.33 -4.57
N CYS A 97 3.60 -8.87 -3.55
CA CYS A 97 4.05 -10.07 -2.85
C CYS A 97 2.85 -10.87 -2.31
N GLN A 98 2.98 -12.19 -2.21
CA GLN A 98 1.92 -13.01 -1.61
C GLN A 98 1.96 -12.94 -0.08
N LYS A 99 0.79 -13.06 0.55
CA LYS A 99 0.62 -13.23 2.00
C LYS A 99 1.24 -14.56 2.50
N PRO A 100 1.54 -14.70 3.80
CA PRO A 100 1.42 -13.69 4.86
C PRO A 100 2.45 -12.56 4.72
N VAL A 101 2.11 -11.39 5.25
CA VAL A 101 3.01 -10.21 5.26
C VAL A 101 3.92 -10.26 6.48
N SER A 102 5.20 -10.56 6.26
CA SER A 102 6.26 -10.47 7.28
C SER A 102 6.88 -9.07 7.34
N CYS A 103 7.56 -8.71 8.44
CA CYS A 103 8.32 -7.45 8.54
C CYS A 103 9.25 -7.21 7.34
N GLN A 104 10.02 -8.23 6.93
CA GLN A 104 10.93 -8.12 5.79
C GLN A 104 10.23 -7.76 4.47
N LYS A 105 9.04 -8.31 4.22
CA LYS A 105 8.24 -8.01 3.02
C LYS A 105 7.71 -6.56 3.08
N MET A 106 7.28 -6.11 4.26
CA MET A 106 6.83 -4.73 4.48
C MET A 106 7.98 -3.74 4.27
N GLU A 107 9.16 -4.01 4.84
CA GLU A 107 10.37 -3.20 4.66
C GLU A 107 10.77 -3.09 3.19
N GLN A 108 10.74 -4.20 2.45
CA GLN A 108 11.02 -4.20 1.01
C GLN A 108 10.02 -3.34 0.24
N ALA A 109 8.73 -3.48 0.54
CA ALA A 109 7.67 -2.74 -0.11
C ALA A 109 7.81 -1.23 0.12
N ILE A 110 7.98 -0.81 1.38
CA ILE A 110 8.14 0.60 1.75
C ILE A 110 9.43 1.19 1.16
N SER A 111 10.53 0.42 1.16
CA SER A 111 11.80 0.84 0.54
C SER A 111 11.67 1.12 -0.96
N ARG A 112 10.82 0.37 -1.68
CA ARG A 112 10.58 0.62 -3.11
C ARG A 112 10.00 2.00 -3.36
N LEU A 113 9.04 2.45 -2.55
CA LEU A 113 8.45 3.78 -2.70
C LEU A 113 9.42 4.90 -2.34
N ILE A 114 10.12 4.76 -1.21
CA ILE A 114 11.10 5.76 -0.75
C ILE A 114 12.21 5.98 -1.77
N ASN A 115 12.73 4.91 -2.37
CA ASN A 115 13.85 4.99 -3.31
C ASN A 115 13.42 5.46 -4.71
N THR A 116 12.13 5.38 -5.05
CA THR A 116 11.59 5.88 -6.33
C THR A 116 11.15 7.34 -6.26
N SER A 117 10.99 7.93 -5.07
CA SER A 117 10.83 9.38 -4.94
C SER A 117 12.11 10.05 -5.43
N PRO A 118 12.08 10.92 -6.46
CA PRO A 118 13.28 11.60 -6.90
C PRO A 118 13.87 12.33 -5.70
N LYS A 119 15.14 12.03 -5.38
CA LYS A 119 15.95 12.96 -4.59
C LYS A 119 15.83 14.28 -5.34
N THR A 120 15.24 15.29 -4.73
CA THR A 120 15.43 16.66 -5.17
C THR A 120 16.94 16.87 -5.24
N GLY A 121 17.46 16.84 -6.46
CA GLY A 121 18.87 17.01 -6.73
C GLY A 121 19.22 18.43 -6.32
N ASN A 122 19.96 18.57 -5.23
CA ASN A 122 20.84 19.72 -5.08
C ASN A 122 22.06 19.43 -5.96
N SER A 123 22.11 20.07 -7.12
CA SER A 123 23.33 20.35 -7.88
C SER A 123 23.15 21.72 -8.52
#